data_AF-A0A1H3RC33-F1
#
_entry.id   AF-A0A1H3RC33-F1
#
_cell.length_a   1.000
_cell.length_b   1.000
_cell.length_c   1.000
_cell.angle_alpha   90.00
_cell.angle_beta   90.00
_cell.angle_gamma   90.00
#
_symmetry.space_group_name_H-M   'P 1'
#
loop_
_entity.id
_entity.type
_entity.pdbx_description
1 polymer ?
#
loop_
_entity_poly.entity_id
_entity_poly.type
_entity_poly.pdbx_seq_one_letter_code
_entity_poly.pdbx_strand_id
1 'polypeptide(L)'
;MTFGEVLQLYKLMSNKNRESISNEFKCTPTELESWLNGLKFARNKCAHNANVIDLKLKTKTKLRNEWKKYIYIEAKNNQSTGGLSDIIIPMVHLTTKINESFQFNEIQKAINTIGDRDDENAIKLGFANAYASAHAISDMGGHFNQNYNSKQMKNCL
;
A
#
# COMPACT_ATOMS: atom_id res chain seq x y z
N MET A 1 -17.53 16.05 5.50
CA MET A 1 -16.23 16.20 4.80
C MET A 1 -15.73 14.82 4.37
N THR A 2 -15.44 14.61 3.09
CA THR A 2 -14.91 13.35 2.54
C THR A 2 -13.39 13.42 2.37
N PHE A 3 -12.72 12.28 2.24
CA PHE A 3 -11.28 12.24 1.96
C PHE A 3 -10.94 12.94 0.62
N GLY A 4 -11.85 12.87 -0.35
CA GLY A 4 -11.72 13.60 -1.60
C GLY A 4 -11.70 15.13 -1.39
N GLU A 5 -12.56 15.65 -0.52
CA GLU A 5 -12.61 17.08 -0.19
C GLU A 5 -11.35 17.53 0.56
N VAL A 6 -10.85 16.73 1.52
CA VAL A 6 -9.58 17.02 2.22
C VAL A 6 -8.41 17.08 1.25
N LEU A 7 -8.35 16.14 0.29
CA LEU A 7 -7.31 16.16 -0.74
C LEU A 7 -7.42 17.39 -1.65
N GLN A 8 -8.63 17.85 -1.99
CA GLN A 8 -8.80 19.09 -2.74
C GLN A 8 -8.32 20.31 -1.93
N LEU A 9 -8.63 20.37 -0.64
CA LEU A 9 -8.11 21.42 0.25
C LEU A 9 -6.58 21.43 0.25
N TYR A 10 -5.93 20.27 0.40
CA TYR A 10 -4.47 20.15 0.30
C TYR A 10 -3.92 20.68 -1.03
N LYS A 11 -4.56 20.35 -2.16
CA LYS A 11 -4.12 20.82 -3.50
C LYS A 11 -4.24 22.33 -3.68
N LEU A 12 -5.21 22.97 -3.01
CA LEU A 12 -5.43 24.42 -3.03
C LEU A 12 -4.48 25.19 -2.10
N MET A 13 -3.75 24.50 -1.21
CA MET A 13 -2.78 25.14 -0.32
C MET A 13 -1.58 25.71 -1.09
N SER A 14 -0.96 26.73 -0.52
CA SER A 14 0.31 27.27 -1.01
C SER A 14 1.42 26.20 -1.02
N ASN A 15 2.45 26.39 -1.86
CA ASN A 15 3.60 25.48 -1.92
C ASN A 15 4.24 25.29 -0.53
N LYS A 16 4.44 26.39 0.21
CA LYS A 16 4.97 26.37 1.57
C LYS A 16 4.18 25.46 2.51
N ASN A 17 2.85 25.53 2.46
CA ASN A 17 2.01 24.69 3.31
C ASN A 17 2.05 23.22 2.88
N ARG A 18 2.06 22.95 1.58
CA ARG A 18 2.20 21.58 1.06
C ARG A 18 3.54 20.96 1.43
N GLU A 19 4.63 21.73 1.35
CA GLU A 19 5.96 21.35 1.81
C GLU A 19 5.99 21.07 3.31
N SER A 20 5.41 21.96 4.12
CA SER A 20 5.32 21.76 5.57
C SER A 20 4.61 20.44 5.90
N ILE A 21 3.47 20.16 5.26
CA ILE A 21 2.73 18.92 5.50
C ILE A 21 3.51 17.70 5.01
N SER A 22 4.10 17.74 3.80
CA SER A 22 4.83 16.60 3.26
C SER A 22 6.07 16.22 4.07
N ASN A 23 6.70 17.21 4.71
CA ASN A 23 7.85 17.01 5.58
C ASN A 23 7.51 16.18 6.83
N GLU A 24 6.31 16.34 7.41
CA GLU A 24 5.84 15.49 8.52
C GLU A 24 5.81 14.00 8.14
N PHE A 25 5.46 13.72 6.87
CA PHE A 25 5.45 12.37 6.31
C PHE A 25 6.80 11.94 5.70
N LYS A 26 7.85 12.75 5.86
CA LYS A 26 9.19 12.53 5.26
C LYS A 26 9.14 12.30 3.75
N CYS A 27 8.33 13.10 3.05
CA CYS A 27 8.15 13.00 1.60
C CYS A 27 8.04 14.36 0.91
N THR A 28 8.13 14.36 -0.41
CA THR A 28 7.92 15.57 -1.22
C THR A 28 6.43 15.85 -1.40
N PRO A 29 6.02 17.10 -1.67
CA PRO A 29 4.62 17.42 -1.96
C PRO A 29 4.03 16.60 -3.10
N THR A 30 4.84 16.28 -4.11
CA THR A 30 4.41 15.51 -5.28
C THR A 30 4.25 14.02 -4.99
N GLU A 31 5.08 13.47 -4.10
CA GLU A 31 4.90 12.10 -3.60
C GLU A 31 3.63 12.01 -2.76
N LEU A 32 3.48 12.90 -1.78
CA LEU A 32 2.30 12.93 -0.92
C LEU A 32 1.03 13.05 -1.74
N GLU A 33 0.99 13.98 -2.70
CA GLU A 33 -0.16 14.12 -3.59
C GLU A 33 -0.44 12.83 -4.36
N SER A 34 0.59 12.19 -4.93
CA SER A 34 0.43 10.94 -5.67
C SER A 34 -0.15 9.83 -4.79
N TRP A 35 0.38 9.67 -3.57
CA TRP A 35 -0.05 8.65 -2.61
C TRP A 35 -1.49 8.89 -2.14
N LEU A 36 -1.85 10.13 -1.83
CA LEU A 36 -3.22 10.49 -1.43
C LEU A 36 -4.22 10.28 -2.59
N ASN A 37 -3.84 10.57 -3.84
CA ASN A 37 -4.70 10.24 -4.98
C ASN A 37 -4.89 8.72 -5.14
N GLY A 38 -3.85 7.92 -4.89
CA GLY A 38 -3.93 6.45 -4.87
C GLY A 38 -4.89 5.94 -3.79
N LEU A 39 -4.79 6.45 -2.57
CA LEU A 39 -5.71 6.14 -1.47
C LEU A 39 -7.16 6.54 -1.78
N LYS A 40 -7.37 7.72 -2.37
CA LYS A 40 -8.69 8.17 -2.83
C LYS A 40 -9.26 7.18 -3.85
N PHE A 41 -8.45 6.75 -4.82
CA PHE A 41 -8.88 5.80 -5.83
C PHE A 41 -9.28 4.46 -5.23
N ALA A 42 -8.46 3.89 -4.33
CA ALA A 42 -8.80 2.65 -3.61
C ALA A 42 -10.11 2.80 -2.84
N ARG A 43 -10.25 3.85 -2.03
CA ARG A 43 -11.48 4.13 -1.28
C ARG A 43 -12.69 4.17 -2.21
N ASN A 44 -12.60 4.91 -3.32
CA ASN A 44 -13.69 5.04 -4.28
C ASN A 44 -14.06 3.68 -4.89
N LYS A 45 -13.07 2.85 -5.23
CA LYS A 45 -13.33 1.51 -5.76
C LYS A 45 -14.01 0.59 -4.74
N CYS A 46 -13.55 0.60 -3.49
CA CYS A 46 -14.19 -0.16 -2.41
C CYS A 46 -15.66 0.28 -2.20
N ALA A 47 -15.95 1.59 -2.26
CA ALA A 47 -17.30 2.11 -2.07
C ALA A 47 -18.29 1.74 -3.19
N HIS A 48 -17.77 1.43 -4.39
CA HIS A 48 -18.58 0.98 -5.52
C HIS A 48 -18.67 -0.55 -5.63
N ASN A 49 -18.31 -1.29 -4.56
CA ASN A 49 -18.29 -2.76 -4.51
C ASN A 49 -17.45 -3.42 -5.63
N ALA A 50 -16.45 -2.73 -6.15
CA ALA A 50 -15.51 -3.34 -7.09
C ALA A 50 -14.61 -4.32 -6.35
N ASN A 51 -14.30 -5.47 -6.98
CA ASN A 51 -13.34 -6.41 -6.41
C ASN A 51 -11.98 -5.72 -6.24
N VAL A 52 -11.58 -5.52 -4.98
CA VAL A 52 -10.37 -4.78 -4.62
C VAL A 52 -9.11 -5.51 -5.10
N ILE A 53 -9.20 -6.83 -5.25
CA ILE A 53 -8.11 -7.68 -5.76
C ILE A 53 -7.77 -7.33 -7.21
N ASP A 54 -8.77 -6.95 -8.01
CA ASP A 54 -8.62 -6.58 -9.43
C ASP A 54 -8.29 -5.09 -9.61
N LEU A 55 -7.91 -4.40 -8.53
CA LEU A 55 -7.65 -2.98 -8.57
C LEU A 55 -6.35 -2.71 -9.33
N LYS A 56 -6.48 -2.03 -10.47
CA LYS A 56 -5.37 -1.46 -11.24
C LYS A 56 -5.46 0.04 -11.30
N LEU A 57 -4.44 0.72 -10.80
CA LEU A 57 -4.26 2.15 -10.92
C LEU A 57 -4.04 2.53 -12.39
N LYS A 58 -4.94 3.37 -12.92
CA LYS A 58 -4.73 3.98 -14.25
C LYS A 58 -3.56 4.98 -14.24
N THR A 59 -3.42 5.72 -13.13
CA THR A 59 -2.32 6.66 -12.91
C THR A 59 -1.38 6.05 -11.89
N LYS A 60 -0.16 5.73 -12.32
CA LYS A 60 0.81 5.04 -11.48
C LYS A 60 1.25 5.92 -10.32
N THR A 61 1.31 5.33 -9.13
CA THR A 61 1.79 6.00 -7.93
C THR A 61 3.28 6.32 -8.06
N LYS A 62 3.74 7.45 -7.53
CA LYS A 62 5.17 7.77 -7.42
C LYS A 62 5.82 6.87 -6.36
N LEU A 63 6.38 5.74 -6.80
CA LEU A 63 7.04 4.77 -5.94
C LEU A 63 8.52 5.11 -5.78
N ARG A 64 9.01 4.97 -4.54
CA ARG A 64 10.43 5.16 -4.23
C ARG A 64 11.27 3.96 -4.65
N ASN A 65 12.56 4.19 -4.91
CA ASN A 65 13.45 3.12 -5.38
C ASN A 65 13.61 2.02 -4.34
N GLU A 66 13.69 2.36 -3.06
CA GLU A 66 13.78 1.41 -1.94
C GLU A 66 12.54 0.53 -1.78
N TRP A 67 11.40 0.92 -2.37
CA TRP A 67 10.16 0.14 -2.34
C TRP A 67 10.04 -0.84 -3.50
N LYS A 68 10.85 -0.69 -4.55
CA LYS A 68 10.77 -1.55 -5.74
C LYS A 68 11.00 -3.02 -5.43
N LYS A 69 11.76 -3.34 -4.38
CA LYS A 69 11.94 -4.74 -3.91
C LYS A 69 10.65 -5.40 -3.43
N TYR A 70 9.63 -4.63 -3.07
CA TYR A 70 8.34 -5.16 -2.61
C TYR A 70 7.29 -5.20 -3.71
N ILE A 71 7.54 -4.55 -4.84
CA ILE A 71 6.54 -4.26 -5.86
C ILE A 71 6.92 -5.00 -7.13
N TYR A 72 5.93 -5.65 -7.75
CA TYR A 72 6.11 -6.30 -9.03
C TYR A 72 6.29 -5.25 -10.12
N ILE A 73 7.43 -5.33 -10.80
CA ILE A 73 7.81 -4.45 -11.90
C ILE A 73 7.72 -5.26 -13.21
N GLU A 74 6.95 -4.78 -14.16
CA GLU A 74 6.84 -5.41 -15.47
C GLU A 74 8.14 -5.23 -16.26
N ALA A 75 8.69 -6.34 -16.78
CA ALA A 75 9.92 -6.32 -17.56
C ALA A 75 9.85 -5.45 -18.84
N LYS A 76 8.65 -5.30 -19.42
CA LYS A 76 8.44 -4.61 -20.71
C LYS A 76 8.64 -3.10 -20.63
N ASN A 77 8.21 -2.47 -19.53
CA ASN A 77 8.21 -1.02 -19.38
C ASN A 77 8.99 -0.55 -18.14
N ASN A 78 9.55 -1.47 -17.36
CA ASN A 78 10.25 -1.22 -16.10
C ASN A 78 9.42 -0.37 -15.12
N GLN A 79 8.12 -0.59 -15.08
CA GLN A 79 7.18 0.09 -14.21
C GLN A 79 6.32 -0.91 -13.44
N SER A 80 5.76 -0.47 -12.32
CA SER A 80 4.79 -1.27 -11.59
C SER A 80 3.51 -1.51 -12.40
N THR A 81 2.80 -2.58 -12.06
CA THR A 81 1.48 -2.94 -12.63
C THR A 81 0.36 -2.03 -12.16
N GLY A 82 0.58 -1.18 -11.15
CA GLY A 82 -0.47 -0.39 -10.52
C GLY A 82 -1.39 -1.24 -9.63
N GLY A 83 -0.92 -2.39 -9.15
CA GLY A 83 -1.68 -3.29 -8.27
C GLY A 83 -1.88 -2.74 -6.86
N LEU A 84 -2.37 -3.57 -5.95
CA LEU A 84 -2.64 -3.19 -4.57
C LEU A 84 -1.37 -2.79 -3.80
N SER A 85 -0.23 -3.42 -4.10
CA SER A 85 1.08 -3.03 -3.57
C SER A 85 1.38 -1.54 -3.73
N ASP A 86 1.00 -0.94 -4.85
CA ASP A 86 1.27 0.47 -5.18
C ASP A 86 0.47 1.45 -4.32
N ILE A 87 -0.49 0.93 -3.54
CA ILE A 87 -1.34 1.68 -2.61
C ILE A 87 -0.99 1.32 -1.17
N ILE A 88 -0.86 0.01 -0.89
CA ILE A 88 -0.55 -0.50 0.46
C ILE A 88 0.82 -0.02 0.92
N ILE A 89 1.84 -0.03 0.05
CA ILE A 89 3.20 0.39 0.42
C ILE A 89 3.23 1.87 0.86
N PRO A 90 2.75 2.85 0.05
CA PRO A 90 2.63 4.22 0.53
C PRO A 90 1.71 4.37 1.75
N MET A 91 0.63 3.60 1.84
CA MET A 91 -0.27 3.62 3.00
C MET A 91 0.47 3.26 4.30
N VAL A 92 1.24 2.19 4.30
CA VAL A 92 2.03 1.76 5.46
C VAL A 92 3.03 2.84 5.85
N HIS A 93 3.72 3.43 4.88
CA HIS A 93 4.64 4.55 5.13
C HIS A 93 3.93 5.74 5.80
N LEU A 94 2.78 6.17 5.25
CA LEU A 94 2.02 7.30 5.81
C LEU A 94 1.50 6.99 7.21
N THR A 95 0.91 5.81 7.41
CA THR A 95 0.32 5.41 8.70
C THR A 95 1.38 5.27 9.79
N THR A 96 2.54 4.70 9.49
CA THR A 96 3.64 4.59 10.46
C THR A 96 4.22 5.96 10.85
N LYS A 97 4.10 6.99 10.00
CA LYS A 97 4.48 8.37 10.35
C LYS A 97 3.46 9.06 11.25
N ILE A 98 2.19 8.65 11.18
CA ILE A 98 1.11 9.16 12.05
C ILE A 98 1.13 8.46 13.40
N ASN A 99 1.24 7.13 13.38
CA ASN A 99 1.20 6.28 14.55
C ASN A 99 2.09 5.06 14.32
N GLU A 100 3.29 5.11 14.90
CA GLU A 100 4.27 4.02 14.83
C GLU A 100 3.71 2.72 15.42
N SER A 101 2.83 2.80 16.43
CA SER A 101 2.23 1.62 17.08
C SER A 101 1.04 0.99 16.34
N PHE A 102 0.65 1.55 15.19
CA PHE A 102 -0.51 1.08 14.43
C PHE A 102 -0.36 -0.41 14.04
N GLN A 103 -1.43 -1.17 14.27
CA GLN A 103 -1.46 -2.61 14.02
C GLN A 103 -2.10 -2.92 12.66
N PHE A 104 -1.31 -3.46 11.73
CA PHE A 104 -1.74 -3.81 10.37
C PHE A 104 -2.30 -5.23 10.24
N ASN A 105 -2.75 -5.83 11.35
CA ASN A 105 -3.19 -7.23 11.44
C ASN A 105 -4.18 -7.63 10.34
N GLU A 106 -5.25 -6.86 10.16
CA GLU A 106 -6.31 -7.19 9.20
C GLU A 106 -5.84 -7.07 7.75
N ILE A 107 -5.00 -6.07 7.46
CA ILE A 107 -4.42 -5.87 6.13
C ILE A 107 -3.47 -7.03 5.81
N GLN A 108 -2.57 -7.36 6.72
CA GLN A 108 -1.63 -8.47 6.52
C GLN A 108 -2.36 -9.82 6.41
N LYS A 109 -3.41 -10.04 7.21
CA LYS A 109 -4.22 -11.26 7.15
C LYS A 109 -4.89 -11.40 5.79
N ALA A 110 -5.47 -10.32 5.25
CA ALA A 110 -6.06 -10.31 3.92
C ALA A 110 -5.01 -10.60 2.82
N ILE A 111 -3.85 -9.93 2.88
CA ILE A 111 -2.74 -10.19 1.94
C ILE A 111 -2.31 -11.66 2.00
N ASN A 112 -2.11 -12.21 3.20
CA ASN A 112 -1.68 -13.60 3.37
C ASN A 112 -2.73 -14.60 2.89
N THR A 113 -4.02 -14.30 3.09
CA THR A 113 -5.12 -15.18 2.66
C THR A 113 -5.23 -15.24 1.13
N ILE A 114 -4.97 -14.12 0.45
CA ILE A 114 -5.06 -14.07 -1.02
C ILE A 114 -3.74 -14.50 -1.67
N GLY A 115 -2.61 -14.08 -1.12
CA GLY A 115 -1.28 -14.43 -1.63
C GLY A 115 -0.92 -15.89 -1.41
N ASP A 116 -1.42 -16.49 -0.32
CA ASP A 116 -1.26 -17.93 0.01
C ASP A 116 0.17 -18.47 -0.10
N ARG A 117 1.17 -17.61 0.19
CA ARG A 117 2.61 -17.91 0.05
C ARG A 117 3.01 -18.36 -1.37
N ASP A 118 2.23 -17.98 -2.36
CA ASP A 118 2.43 -18.29 -3.76
C ASP A 118 2.87 -17.05 -4.52
N ASP A 119 3.92 -17.19 -5.33
CA ASP A 119 4.48 -16.07 -6.09
C ASP A 119 3.51 -15.55 -7.15
N GLU A 120 2.73 -16.42 -7.81
CA GLU A 120 1.79 -15.99 -8.83
C GLU A 120 0.66 -15.14 -8.22
N ASN A 121 0.11 -15.57 -7.08
CA ASN A 121 -0.92 -14.84 -6.36
C ASN A 121 -0.38 -13.53 -5.76
N ALA A 122 0.84 -13.54 -5.23
CA ALA A 122 1.51 -12.31 -4.78
C ALA A 122 1.69 -11.31 -5.93
N ILE A 123 2.10 -11.77 -7.11
CA ILE A 123 2.26 -10.96 -8.32
C ILE A 123 0.91 -10.40 -8.79
N LYS A 124 -0.18 -11.18 -8.72
CA LYS A 124 -1.55 -10.68 -9.04
C LYS A 124 -1.95 -9.51 -8.14
N LEU A 125 -1.56 -9.53 -6.87
CA LEU A 125 -1.76 -8.42 -5.92
C LEU A 125 -0.82 -7.22 -6.18
N GLY A 126 0.20 -7.40 -7.02
CA GLY A 126 1.23 -6.41 -7.33
C GLY A 126 2.49 -6.54 -6.49
N PHE A 127 2.62 -7.53 -5.60
CA PHE A 127 3.85 -7.75 -4.85
C PHE A 127 4.90 -8.47 -5.70
N ALA A 128 6.18 -8.18 -5.45
CA ALA A 128 7.28 -8.77 -6.22
C ALA A 128 7.32 -10.30 -6.17
N ASN A 129 6.95 -10.88 -5.03
CA ASN A 129 6.91 -12.32 -4.73
C ASN A 129 6.19 -12.57 -3.39
N ALA A 130 6.02 -13.83 -3.02
CA ALA A 130 5.41 -14.27 -1.77
C ALA A 130 6.10 -13.66 -0.54
N TYR A 131 7.44 -13.58 -0.54
CA TYR A 131 8.20 -12.96 0.55
C TYR A 131 7.81 -11.49 0.76
N ALA A 132 7.79 -10.71 -0.33
CA ALA A 132 7.40 -9.30 -0.30
C ALA A 132 5.98 -9.13 0.24
N SER A 133 5.03 -9.96 -0.19
CA SER A 133 3.65 -9.90 0.31
C SER A 133 3.54 -10.16 1.82
N ALA A 134 4.40 -11.03 2.36
CA ALA A 134 4.37 -11.42 3.77
C ALA A 134 5.17 -10.48 4.70
N HIS A 135 6.16 -9.74 4.18
CA HIS A 135 7.14 -9.01 5.00
C HIS A 135 7.23 -7.51 4.71
N ALA A 136 6.67 -7.01 3.60
CA ALA A 136 6.81 -5.59 3.27
C ALA A 136 6.31 -4.66 4.38
N ILE A 137 5.20 -5.01 5.05
CA ILE A 137 4.66 -4.21 6.15
C ILE A 137 5.64 -4.15 7.32
N SER A 138 6.21 -5.29 7.74
CA SER A 138 7.14 -5.35 8.87
C SER A 138 8.47 -4.68 8.55
N ASP A 139 8.99 -4.89 7.35
CA ASP A 139 10.25 -4.30 6.92
C ASP A 139 10.17 -2.77 6.84
N MET A 140 8.98 -2.22 6.62
CA MET A 140 8.71 -0.78 6.62
C MET A 140 8.40 -0.22 8.01
N GLY A 141 8.54 -1.01 9.07
CA GLY A 141 8.28 -0.61 10.45
C GLY A 141 6.82 -0.70 10.88
N GLY A 142 5.95 -1.33 10.08
CA GLY A 142 4.57 -1.62 10.47
C GLY A 142 4.49 -2.84 11.39
N HIS A 143 3.67 -2.75 12.44
CA HIS A 143 3.48 -3.86 13.37
C HIS A 143 2.29 -4.73 13.00
N PHE A 144 2.46 -6.05 13.08
CA PHE A 144 1.37 -7.02 13.03
C PHE A 144 1.78 -8.33 13.73
N ASN A 145 0.79 -9.07 14.21
CA ASN A 145 0.98 -10.35 14.87
C ASN A 145 1.25 -11.44 13.84
N GLN A 146 2.48 -11.95 13.79
CA GLN A 146 2.87 -13.08 12.93
C GLN A 146 2.22 -14.42 13.34
N ASN A 147 1.58 -14.49 14.51
CA ASN A 147 1.02 -15.69 15.12
C ASN A 147 -0.24 -16.28 14.45
N TYR A 148 -0.70 -15.73 13.32
CA TYR A 148 -1.88 -16.27 12.63
C TYR A 148 -1.61 -17.53 11.78
N ASN A 149 -0.34 -17.85 11.51
CA ASN A 149 0.04 -18.95 10.63
C ASN A 149 0.33 -20.29 11.32
N SER A 150 0.44 -20.34 12.66
CA SER A 150 0.72 -21.57 13.40
C SER A 150 -0.52 -22.39 13.78
N LYS A 151 -1.74 -21.83 13.63
CA LYS A 151 -3.00 -22.52 13.97
C LYS A 151 -3.60 -23.36 12.85
N GLN A 152 -3.22 -23.16 11.58
CA GLN A 152 -3.68 -24.03 10.49
C GLN A 152 -2.85 -25.32 10.33
N MET A 153 -1.64 -25.40 10.91
CA MET A 153 -0.82 -26.62 10.87
C MET A 153 -1.20 -27.69 11.90
N LYS A 154 -2.14 -27.44 12.82
CA LYS A 154 -2.54 -28.43 13.83
C LYS A 154 -3.73 -29.32 13.45
N ASN A 155 -4.37 -29.08 12.30
CA ASN A 155 -5.55 -29.84 11.87
C ASN A 155 -5.33 -30.71 10.62
N CYS A 156 -4.07 -30.86 10.18
CA CYS A 156 -3.68 -31.85 9.16
C CYS A 156 -2.54 -32.73 9.70
N LEU A 157 -2.88 -33.56 10.68
CA LEU A 157 -2.17 -34.79 11.04
C LEU A 157 -3.22 -35.85 11.36
#